data_AF-A0A414LKM5-F1
#
_entry.id   AF-A0A414LKM5-F1
#
_cell.length_a   1.000
_cell.length_b   1.000
_cell.length_c   1.000
_cell.angle_alpha   90.00
_cell.angle_beta   90.00
_cell.angle_gamma   90.00
#
_symmetry.space_group_name_H-M   'P 1'
#
loop_
_entity.id
_entity.type
_entity.pdbx_description
1 polymer ?
#
loop_
_entity_poly.entity_id
_entity_poly.type
_entity_poly.pdbx_seq_one_letter_code
_entity_poly.pdbx_strand_id
1 'polypeptide(L)'
;MNTTFNLKRFFLLEKYKKQETGKHLLWSAGVVLGICLLCMMYDINKGASFYTEQTQAASLSRYTLWFLCIAPCLLEASISKHNFTLYLLLPASALEKFMHLWLKYILILPLFCALIIVVLKGVFMLSGIDYLQHFGNLIELYVVNKDQLLTYSLLQGIFFIGCIAFKRQKMISAFIVVCLCLTIMLGLTALMTICAPADSHGYWMSNIIAYPIYNFPVSPTGEAIIAFCNYATPPLFIIGTWVSVYFLLKEKQL
;
A
#
# COMPACT_ATOMS: atom_id res chain seq x y z
N MET A 1 -29.55 -17.03 -7.64
CA MET A 1 -28.15 -17.48 -7.84
C MET A 1 -27.74 -18.30 -6.62
N ASN A 2 -27.20 -19.52 -6.79
CA ASN A 2 -26.86 -20.39 -5.65
C ASN A 2 -25.90 -19.70 -4.67
N THR A 3 -26.34 -19.54 -3.43
CA THR A 3 -25.64 -18.88 -2.32
C THR A 3 -24.52 -19.73 -1.73
N THR A 4 -24.44 -21.00 -2.11
CA THR A 4 -23.44 -21.95 -1.63
C THR A 4 -22.12 -21.80 -2.37
N PHE A 5 -21.01 -21.85 -1.63
CA PHE A 5 -19.66 -21.88 -2.18
C PHE A 5 -19.41 -23.21 -2.91
N ASN A 6 -18.81 -23.15 -4.09
CA ASN A 6 -18.45 -24.35 -4.84
C ASN A 6 -17.02 -24.24 -5.38
N LEU A 7 -16.15 -25.16 -4.93
CA LEU A 7 -14.73 -25.21 -5.32
C LEU A 7 -14.53 -25.32 -6.84
N LYS A 8 -15.33 -26.14 -7.54
CA LYS A 8 -15.21 -26.31 -9.00
C LYS A 8 -15.47 -25.00 -9.73
N ARG A 9 -16.46 -24.23 -9.26
CA ARG A 9 -16.86 -22.93 -9.80
C ARG A 9 -15.80 -21.86 -9.51
N PHE A 10 -15.22 -21.89 -8.31
CA PHE A 10 -14.09 -21.04 -7.93
C PHE A 10 -12.86 -21.27 -8.82
N PHE A 11 -12.45 -22.53 -9.04
CA PHE A 11 -11.31 -22.82 -9.94
C PHE A 11 -11.57 -22.42 -11.39
N LEU A 12 -12.82 -22.53 -11.87
CA LEU A 12 -13.19 -22.04 -13.21
C LEU A 12 -13.07 -20.52 -13.28
N LEU A 13 -13.47 -19.80 -12.24
CA LEU A 13 -13.32 -18.36 -12.15
C LEU A 13 -11.85 -17.93 -12.16
N GLU A 14 -10.98 -18.64 -11.43
CA GLU A 14 -9.53 -18.38 -11.47
C GLU A 14 -8.93 -18.65 -12.86
N LYS A 15 -9.30 -19.75 -13.51
CA LYS A 15 -8.86 -20.05 -14.88
C LYS A 15 -9.30 -18.97 -15.87
N TYR A 16 -10.54 -18.52 -15.76
CA TYR A 16 -11.08 -17.46 -16.62
C TYR A 16 -10.35 -16.13 -16.43
N LYS A 17 -10.06 -15.75 -15.17
CA LYS A 17 -9.35 -14.51 -14.84
C LYS A 17 -7.81 -14.63 -14.89
N LYS A 18 -7.26 -15.79 -15.24
CA LYS A 18 -5.80 -16.02 -15.25
C LYS A 18 -5.04 -15.02 -16.12
N GLN A 19 -5.58 -14.67 -17.29
CA GLN A 19 -4.94 -13.70 -18.20
C GLN A 19 -4.95 -12.28 -17.61
N GLU A 20 -6.04 -11.90 -16.93
CA GLU A 20 -6.14 -10.62 -16.22
C GLU A 20 -5.12 -10.58 -15.08
N THR A 21 -5.11 -11.59 -14.20
CA THR A 21 -4.10 -11.70 -13.13
C THR A 21 -2.67 -11.67 -13.66
N GLY A 22 -2.38 -12.38 -14.76
CA GLY A 22 -1.06 -12.35 -15.40
C GLY A 22 -0.63 -10.96 -15.87
N LYS A 23 -1.55 -10.18 -16.44
CA LYS A 23 -1.28 -8.76 -16.76
C LYS A 23 -0.95 -7.99 -15.49
N HIS A 24 -1.75 -8.12 -14.43
CA HIS A 24 -1.55 -7.38 -13.18
C HIS A 24 -0.18 -7.67 -12.56
N LEU A 25 0.26 -8.94 -12.61
CA LEU A 25 1.61 -9.32 -12.18
C LEU A 25 2.68 -8.63 -13.03
N LEU A 26 2.53 -8.60 -14.36
CA LEU A 26 3.47 -7.91 -15.24
C LEU A 26 3.54 -6.40 -14.96
N TRP A 27 2.39 -5.75 -14.78
CA TRP A 27 2.33 -4.33 -14.36
C TRP A 27 3.03 -4.12 -13.01
N SER A 28 2.80 -5.02 -12.04
CA SER A 28 3.45 -4.92 -10.72
C SER A 28 4.97 -5.09 -10.81
N ALA A 29 5.46 -5.96 -11.69
CA ALA A 29 6.89 -6.10 -11.93
C ALA A 29 7.49 -4.80 -12.49
N GLY A 30 6.82 -4.20 -13.48
CA GLY A 30 7.22 -2.90 -14.03
C GLY A 30 7.24 -1.79 -12.97
N VAL A 31 6.24 -1.75 -12.08
CA VAL A 31 6.20 -0.75 -11.00
C VAL A 31 7.33 -0.96 -9.98
N VAL A 32 7.58 -2.20 -9.53
CA VAL A 32 8.67 -2.49 -8.59
C VAL A 32 10.03 -2.15 -9.18
N LEU A 33 10.26 -2.49 -10.46
CA LEU A 33 11.46 -2.11 -11.18
C LEU A 33 11.59 -0.58 -11.33
N GLY A 34 10.49 0.11 -11.63
CA GLY A 34 10.44 1.57 -11.70
C GLY A 34 10.77 2.23 -10.37
N ILE A 35 10.22 1.73 -9.26
CA ILE A 35 10.58 2.18 -7.90
C ILE A 35 12.06 1.97 -7.64
N CYS A 36 12.59 0.79 -7.99
CA CYS A 36 14.02 0.49 -7.83
C CYS A 36 14.91 1.46 -8.61
N LEU A 37 14.57 1.76 -9.86
CA LEU A 37 15.29 2.73 -10.69
C LEU A 37 15.22 4.14 -10.10
N LEU A 38 14.04 4.57 -9.62
CA LEU A 38 13.89 5.87 -8.97
C LEU A 38 14.72 5.99 -7.69
N CYS A 39 14.76 4.93 -6.86
CA CYS A 39 15.63 4.90 -5.68
C CYS A 39 17.11 5.07 -6.07
N MET A 40 17.58 4.35 -7.08
CA MET A 40 18.97 4.48 -7.55
C MET A 40 19.24 5.86 -8.16
N MET A 41 18.33 6.40 -8.97
CA MET A 41 18.47 7.75 -9.54
C MET A 41 18.51 8.82 -8.45
N TYR A 42 17.70 8.68 -7.40
CA TYR A 42 17.71 9.60 -6.27
C TYR A 42 19.05 9.55 -5.51
N ASP A 43 19.57 8.36 -5.24
CA ASP A 43 20.87 8.17 -4.59
C ASP A 43 22.02 8.77 -5.42
N ILE A 44 21.99 8.59 -6.75
CA ILE A 44 22.98 9.17 -7.67
C ILE A 44 22.87 10.70 -7.69
N ASN A 45 21.66 11.25 -7.76
CA ASN A 45 21.42 12.69 -7.88
C ASN A 45 21.77 13.46 -6.59
N LYS A 46 21.66 12.82 -5.41
CA LYS A 46 22.12 13.42 -4.14
C LYS A 46 23.64 13.50 -4.02
N GLY A 47 24.38 13.11 -5.04
CA GLY A 47 25.83 13.01 -5.02
C GLY A 47 26.20 11.82 -4.16
N ALA A 48 26.24 10.63 -4.77
CA ALA A 48 26.59 9.36 -4.15
C ALA A 48 27.80 9.50 -3.22
N SER A 49 27.54 9.82 -1.97
CA SER A 49 28.53 9.72 -0.94
C SER A 49 28.48 8.25 -0.55
N PHE A 50 29.38 7.49 -1.17
CA PHE A 50 29.76 6.12 -0.79
C PHE A 50 30.08 5.99 0.72
N TYR A 51 30.14 7.12 1.45
CA TYR A 51 30.51 7.25 2.85
C TYR A 51 29.40 7.75 3.77
N THR A 52 28.21 8.10 3.24
CA THR A 52 27.06 8.46 4.09
C THR A 52 26.10 7.28 4.10
N GLU A 53 25.81 6.75 5.29
CA GLU A 53 24.93 5.61 5.55
C GLU A 53 23.45 5.79 5.12
N GLN A 54 23.16 6.76 4.25
CA GLN A 54 21.81 7.09 3.81
C GLN A 54 21.60 6.71 2.35
N THR A 55 21.54 5.41 2.07
CA THR A 55 21.01 4.90 0.78
C THR A 55 19.50 4.71 0.85
N GLN A 56 18.80 4.88 -0.28
CA GLN A 56 17.36 4.59 -0.38
C GLN A 56 17.06 3.10 -0.58
N ALA A 57 18.04 2.21 -0.44
CA ALA A 57 17.84 0.77 -0.56
C ALA A 57 16.83 0.24 0.48
N ALA A 58 16.89 0.74 1.72
CA ALA A 58 15.96 0.38 2.79
C ALA A 58 14.55 0.95 2.57
N SER A 59 14.38 2.01 1.77
CA SER A 59 13.07 2.59 1.46
C SER A 59 12.37 1.90 0.28
N LEU A 60 13.09 1.13 -0.54
CA LEU A 60 12.54 0.35 -1.66
C LEU A 60 11.40 -0.59 -1.22
N SER A 61 11.63 -1.35 -0.14
CA SER A 61 10.62 -2.27 0.39
C SER A 61 9.42 -1.51 0.96
N ARG A 62 9.63 -0.34 1.57
CA ARG A 62 8.56 0.55 2.03
C ARG A 62 7.73 1.04 0.86
N TYR A 63 8.32 1.64 -0.17
CA TYR A 63 7.56 2.11 -1.34
C TYR A 63 6.80 0.97 -2.04
N THR A 64 7.36 -0.24 -2.03
CA THR A 64 6.66 -1.43 -2.53
C THR A 64 5.44 -1.79 -1.67
N LEU A 65 5.48 -1.64 -0.33
CA LEU A 65 4.30 -1.79 0.53
C LEU A 65 3.22 -0.75 0.21
N TRP A 66 3.62 0.51 0.04
CA TRP A 66 2.69 1.58 -0.34
C TRP A 66 1.99 1.26 -1.67
N PHE A 67 2.74 0.75 -2.65
CA PHE A 67 2.17 0.25 -3.90
C PHE A 67 1.18 -0.89 -3.65
N LEU A 68 1.51 -1.88 -2.82
CA LEU A 68 0.60 -3.00 -2.49
C LEU A 68 -0.71 -2.52 -1.84
N CYS A 69 -0.67 -1.50 -0.99
CA CYS A 69 -1.88 -0.89 -0.42
C CYS A 69 -2.75 -0.23 -1.50
N ILE A 70 -2.15 0.40 -2.51
CA ILE A 70 -2.85 1.12 -3.61
C ILE A 70 -3.26 0.17 -4.75
N ALA A 71 -2.60 -0.98 -4.88
CA ALA A 71 -2.72 -1.92 -5.99
C ALA A 71 -4.18 -2.34 -6.33
N PRO A 72 -5.08 -2.57 -5.35
CA PRO A 72 -6.48 -2.88 -5.65
C PRO A 72 -7.15 -1.79 -6.50
N CYS A 73 -6.92 -0.51 -6.18
CA CYS A 73 -7.48 0.63 -6.91
C CYS A 73 -6.82 0.86 -8.28
N LEU A 74 -5.52 0.60 -8.38
CA LEU A 74 -4.75 0.92 -9.58
C LEU A 74 -4.91 -0.14 -10.66
N LEU A 75 -4.88 -1.41 -10.26
CA LEU A 75 -4.84 -2.55 -11.16
C LEU A 75 -6.23 -3.05 -11.51
N GLU A 76 -7.18 -3.07 -10.58
CA GLU A 76 -8.54 -3.53 -10.88
C GLU A 76 -9.34 -2.43 -11.61
N ALA A 77 -9.92 -2.79 -12.76
CA ALA A 77 -10.82 -1.88 -13.46
C ALA A 77 -12.17 -1.84 -12.74
N SER A 78 -12.67 -0.63 -12.42
CA SER A 78 -14.03 -0.48 -11.91
C SER A 78 -15.04 -1.05 -12.92
N ILE A 79 -16.02 -1.81 -12.44
CA ILE A 79 -17.09 -2.39 -13.26
C ILE A 79 -17.76 -1.26 -14.08
N SER A 80 -17.50 -1.23 -15.38
CA SER A 80 -18.09 -0.29 -16.34
C SER A 80 -19.34 -0.91 -16.96
N LYS A 81 -20.20 -0.07 -17.57
CA LYS A 81 -21.40 -0.53 -18.30
C LYS A 81 -21.09 -1.61 -19.35
N HIS A 82 -19.88 -1.64 -19.92
CA HIS A 82 -19.48 -2.60 -20.95
C HIS A 82 -18.94 -3.93 -20.40
N ASN A 83 -18.36 -3.96 -19.20
CA ASN A 83 -17.87 -5.20 -18.57
C ASN A 83 -18.93 -5.87 -17.67
N PHE A 84 -20.04 -5.17 -17.40
CA PHE A 84 -21.13 -5.63 -16.55
C PHE A 84 -21.75 -6.94 -17.06
N THR A 85 -21.93 -7.10 -18.37
CA THR A 85 -22.49 -8.30 -19.00
C THR A 85 -21.62 -9.53 -18.75
N LEU A 86 -20.31 -9.46 -18.96
CA LEU A 86 -19.38 -10.55 -18.64
C LEU A 86 -19.32 -10.85 -17.14
N TYR A 87 -19.43 -9.82 -16.30
CA TYR A 87 -19.37 -9.96 -14.85
C TYR A 87 -20.65 -10.58 -14.24
N LEU A 88 -21.81 -10.33 -14.87
CA LEU A 88 -23.10 -10.97 -14.57
C LEU A 88 -23.20 -12.39 -15.12
N LEU A 89 -22.66 -12.63 -16.31
CA LEU A 89 -22.69 -13.93 -16.97
C LEU A 89 -21.75 -14.94 -16.32
N LEU A 90 -20.72 -14.50 -15.58
CA LEU A 90 -19.89 -15.38 -14.75
C LEU A 90 -20.77 -15.98 -13.64
N PRO A 91 -21.07 -17.29 -13.69
CA PRO A 91 -21.90 -17.94 -12.70
C PRO A 91 -21.03 -18.17 -11.47
N ALA A 92 -20.74 -17.12 -10.70
CA ALA A 92 -19.93 -17.19 -9.49
C ALA A 92 -20.58 -16.37 -8.39
N SER A 93 -20.61 -16.90 -7.18
CA SER A 93 -21.22 -16.21 -6.04
C SER A 93 -20.43 -14.98 -5.63
N ALA A 94 -21.07 -14.04 -4.92
CA ALA A 94 -20.37 -12.91 -4.29
C ALA A 94 -19.17 -13.37 -3.43
N LEU A 95 -19.32 -14.50 -2.73
CA LEU A 95 -18.27 -15.08 -1.90
C LEU A 95 -17.08 -15.56 -2.73
N GLU A 96 -17.30 -16.24 -3.86
CA GLU A 96 -16.21 -16.71 -4.73
C GLU A 96 -15.45 -15.55 -5.38
N LYS A 97 -16.17 -14.52 -5.82
CA LYS A 97 -15.56 -13.30 -6.38
C LYS A 97 -14.76 -12.55 -5.31
N PHE A 98 -15.28 -12.50 -4.08
CA PHE A 98 -14.56 -11.95 -2.92
C PHE A 98 -13.28 -12.74 -2.63
N MET A 99 -13.36 -14.07 -2.51
CA MET A 99 -12.19 -14.92 -2.24
C MET A 99 -11.12 -14.83 -3.34
N HIS A 100 -11.52 -14.63 -4.60
CA HIS A 100 -10.59 -14.41 -5.70
C HIS A 100 -9.82 -13.08 -5.56
N LEU A 101 -10.51 -11.97 -5.28
CA LEU A 101 -9.88 -10.67 -5.03
C LEU A 101 -8.96 -10.74 -3.82
N TRP A 102 -9.41 -11.42 -2.77
CA TRP A 102 -8.69 -11.64 -1.55
C TRP A 102 -7.35 -12.35 -1.78
N LEU A 103 -7.39 -13.54 -2.40
CA LEU A 103 -6.21 -14.35 -2.70
C LEU A 103 -5.22 -13.58 -3.57
N LYS A 104 -5.74 -12.84 -4.57
CA LYS A 104 -4.92 -12.07 -5.51
C LYS A 104 -4.11 -10.97 -4.83
N TYR A 105 -4.75 -10.11 -4.04
CA TYR A 105 -4.12 -8.88 -3.54
C TYR A 105 -3.44 -9.02 -2.18
N ILE A 106 -3.83 -10.01 -1.36
CA ILE A 106 -3.23 -10.22 -0.04
C ILE A 106 -2.15 -11.31 -0.06
N LEU A 107 -2.28 -12.31 -0.94
CA LEU A 107 -1.34 -13.43 -1.00
C LEU A 107 -0.48 -13.40 -2.26
N ILE A 108 -1.09 -13.51 -3.43
CA ILE A 108 -0.35 -13.72 -4.69
C ILE A 108 0.52 -12.51 -5.04
N LEU A 109 -0.05 -11.29 -5.02
CA LEU A 109 0.65 -10.07 -5.42
C LEU A 109 1.81 -9.71 -4.46
N PRO A 110 1.63 -9.72 -3.13
CA PRO A 110 2.74 -9.46 -2.20
C PRO A 110 3.86 -10.50 -2.29
N LEU A 111 3.53 -11.79 -2.41
CA LEU A 111 4.53 -12.86 -2.58
C LEU A 111 5.33 -12.65 -3.88
N PHE A 112 4.65 -12.28 -4.97
CA PHE A 112 5.31 -12.01 -6.24
C PHE A 112 6.24 -10.78 -6.16
N CYS A 113 5.80 -9.69 -5.54
CA CYS A 113 6.65 -8.51 -5.32
C CYS A 113 7.86 -8.84 -4.43
N ALA A 114 7.68 -9.63 -3.36
CA ALA A 114 8.77 -10.09 -2.51
C ALA A 114 9.79 -10.90 -3.30
N LEU A 115 9.33 -11.82 -4.17
CA LEU A 115 10.20 -12.63 -5.02
C LEU A 115 11.01 -11.75 -5.97
N ILE A 116 10.40 -10.73 -6.60
CA ILE A 116 11.12 -9.78 -7.46
C ILE A 116 12.22 -9.04 -6.68
N ILE A 117 11.94 -8.58 -5.46
CA ILE A 117 12.93 -7.90 -4.62
C ILE A 117 14.11 -8.83 -4.31
N VAL A 118 13.83 -10.10 -3.99
CA VAL A 118 14.87 -11.11 -3.74
C VAL A 118 15.72 -11.35 -5.00
N VAL A 119 15.08 -11.46 -6.17
CA VAL A 119 15.79 -11.64 -7.45
C VAL A 119 16.66 -10.41 -7.75
N LEU A 120 16.13 -9.19 -7.59
CA LEU A 120 16.89 -7.94 -7.77
C LEU A 120 18.09 -7.87 -6.84
N LYS A 121 17.90 -8.19 -5.56
CA LYS A 121 18.99 -8.28 -4.58
C LYS A 121 20.07 -9.27 -5.05
N GLY A 122 19.67 -10.46 -5.50
CA GLY A 122 20.60 -11.46 -6.03
C GLY A 122 21.38 -10.95 -7.26
N VAL A 123 20.69 -10.33 -8.21
CA VAL A 123 21.32 -9.75 -9.42
C VAL A 123 22.31 -8.65 -9.07
N PHE A 124 21.98 -7.76 -8.14
CA PHE A 124 22.85 -6.67 -7.73
C PHE A 124 24.12 -7.17 -7.02
N MET A 125 23.98 -8.19 -6.16
CA MET A 125 25.13 -8.82 -5.50
C MET A 125 26.09 -9.49 -6.50
N LEU A 126 25.55 -10.08 -7.56
CA LEU A 126 26.33 -10.77 -8.60
C LEU A 126 26.88 -9.82 -9.69
N SER A 127 26.52 -8.54 -9.68
CA SER A 127 26.86 -7.60 -10.77
C SER A 127 28.34 -7.21 -10.85
N GLY A 128 29.11 -7.37 -9.77
CA GLY A 128 30.53 -6.98 -9.69
C GLY A 128 30.78 -5.47 -9.65
N ILE A 129 29.73 -4.65 -9.54
CA ILE A 129 29.82 -3.19 -9.43
C ILE A 129 29.64 -2.78 -7.96
N ASP A 130 30.63 -2.10 -7.37
CA ASP A 130 30.67 -1.76 -5.94
C ASP A 130 29.39 -1.06 -5.45
N TYR A 131 28.88 -0.09 -6.22
CA TYR A 131 27.64 0.62 -5.89
C TYR A 131 26.43 -0.32 -5.83
N LEU A 132 26.26 -1.17 -6.85
CA LEU A 132 25.11 -2.09 -6.93
C LEU A 132 25.18 -3.14 -5.82
N GLN A 133 26.38 -3.63 -5.49
CA GLN A 133 26.56 -4.55 -4.37
C GLN A 133 26.24 -3.90 -3.02
N HIS A 134 26.68 -2.66 -2.81
CA HIS A 134 26.35 -1.89 -1.61
C HIS A 134 24.84 -1.63 -1.51
N PHE A 135 24.21 -1.20 -2.61
CA PHE A 135 22.76 -1.00 -2.69
C PHE A 135 21.99 -2.30 -2.41
N GLY A 136 22.37 -3.40 -3.07
CA GLY A 136 21.76 -4.72 -2.90
C GLY A 136 21.86 -5.27 -1.47
N ASN A 137 22.98 -5.06 -0.78
CA ASN A 137 23.16 -5.46 0.61
C ASN A 137 22.18 -4.75 1.56
N LEU A 138 21.95 -3.45 1.31
CA LEU A 138 21.07 -2.61 2.13
C LEU A 138 19.58 -2.76 1.78
N ILE A 139 19.22 -3.59 0.78
CA ILE A 139 17.83 -3.97 0.54
C ILE A 139 17.38 -4.90 1.69
N GLU A 140 16.58 -4.34 2.59
CA GLU A 140 15.87 -5.07 3.64
C GLU A 140 14.48 -5.50 3.16
N LEU A 141 14.16 -6.78 3.40
CA LEU A 141 12.84 -7.33 3.13
C LEU A 141 11.86 -6.83 4.20
N TYR A 142 10.91 -6.00 3.77
CA TYR A 142 9.73 -5.55 4.52
C TYR A 142 9.93 -5.40 6.04
N VAL A 143 10.75 -4.44 6.46
CA VAL A 143 10.79 -4.01 7.86
C VAL A 143 9.59 -3.08 8.10
N VAL A 144 8.49 -3.68 8.59
CA VAL A 144 7.32 -2.92 9.04
C VAL A 144 7.54 -2.54 10.49
N ASN A 145 7.83 -1.26 10.74
CA ASN A 145 7.84 -0.73 12.10
C ASN A 145 6.43 -0.82 12.69
N LYS A 146 6.34 -1.12 13.99
CA LYS A 146 5.06 -1.28 14.73
C LYS A 146 4.14 -0.08 14.53
N ASP A 147 4.71 1.12 14.51
CA ASP A 147 3.99 2.39 14.37
C ASP A 147 3.34 2.57 12.98
N GLN A 148 3.80 1.83 11.98
CA GLN A 148 3.32 1.93 10.60
C GLN A 148 2.26 0.89 10.24
N LEU A 149 2.10 -0.16 11.07
CA LEU A 149 1.16 -1.25 10.81
C LEU A 149 -0.29 -0.75 10.72
N LEU A 150 -0.67 0.15 11.64
CA LEU A 150 -1.99 0.77 11.66
C LEU A 150 -2.24 1.59 10.39
N THR A 151 -1.29 2.43 10.01
CA THR A 151 -1.38 3.27 8.81
C THR A 151 -1.56 2.43 7.55
N TYR A 152 -0.80 1.34 7.40
CA TYR A 152 -0.96 0.44 6.25
C TYR A 152 -2.31 -0.27 6.23
N SER A 153 -2.80 -0.72 7.39
CA SER A 153 -4.13 -1.35 7.49
C SER A 153 -5.26 -0.38 7.10
N LEU A 154 -5.17 0.86 7.59
CA LEU A 154 -6.12 1.94 7.29
C LEU A 154 -6.12 2.25 5.78
N LEU A 155 -4.93 2.44 5.23
CA LEU A 155 -4.73 2.77 3.82
C LEU A 155 -5.23 1.66 2.90
N GLN A 156 -4.90 0.40 3.22
CA GLN A 156 -5.36 -0.77 2.47
C GLN A 156 -6.89 -0.84 2.49
N GLY A 157 -7.53 -0.71 3.65
CA GLY A 157 -8.99 -0.78 3.75
C GLY A 157 -9.71 0.34 2.99
N ILE A 158 -9.19 1.58 3.03
CA ILE A 158 -9.73 2.71 2.25
C ILE A 158 -9.65 2.42 0.75
N PHE A 159 -8.52 1.91 0.25
CA PHE A 159 -8.38 1.59 -1.16
C PHE A 159 -9.22 0.39 -1.58
N PHE A 160 -9.34 -0.65 -0.74
CA PHE A 160 -10.21 -1.79 -1.03
C PHE A 160 -11.69 -1.38 -1.16
N ILE A 161 -12.19 -0.58 -0.21
CA ILE A 161 -13.57 -0.05 -0.28
C ILE A 161 -13.70 0.90 -1.47
N GLY A 162 -12.73 1.79 -1.67
CA GLY A 162 -12.73 2.78 -2.74
C GLY A 162 -12.77 2.17 -4.14
N CYS A 163 -12.03 1.08 -4.37
CA CYS A 163 -12.01 0.34 -5.62
C CYS A 163 -13.40 -0.21 -6.00
N ILE A 164 -14.21 -0.60 -5.01
CA ILE A 164 -15.50 -1.23 -5.25
C ILE A 164 -16.62 -0.20 -5.22
N ALA A 165 -16.58 0.79 -4.32
CA ALA A 165 -17.60 1.82 -4.21
C ALA A 165 -17.56 2.83 -5.37
N PHE A 166 -16.37 3.20 -5.86
CA PHE A 166 -16.23 4.30 -6.80
C PHE A 166 -15.68 3.86 -8.18
N LYS A 167 -15.98 4.64 -9.22
CA LYS A 167 -15.36 4.45 -10.54
C LYS A 167 -13.90 4.89 -10.50
N ARG A 168 -13.00 4.12 -11.15
CA ARG A 168 -11.53 4.29 -11.11
C ARG A 168 -11.07 5.74 -11.38
N GLN A 169 -11.70 6.42 -12.34
CA GLN A 169 -11.38 7.81 -12.67
C GLN A 169 -11.70 8.81 -11.56
N LYS A 170 -12.80 8.60 -10.81
CA LYS A 170 -13.22 9.50 -9.72
C LYS A 170 -12.35 9.37 -8.47
N MET A 171 -11.79 8.18 -8.23
CA MET A 171 -10.84 7.94 -7.13
C MET A 171 -9.47 8.56 -7.41
N ILE A 172 -8.94 8.39 -8.64
CA ILE A 172 -7.66 8.99 -9.02
C ILE A 172 -7.78 10.53 -9.01
N SER A 173 -8.88 11.09 -9.50
CA SER A 173 -9.10 12.54 -9.42
C SER A 173 -9.24 13.03 -7.97
N ALA A 174 -9.93 12.29 -7.09
CA ALA A 174 -10.05 12.65 -5.68
C ALA A 174 -8.70 12.55 -4.95
N PHE A 175 -7.91 11.51 -5.22
CA PHE A 175 -6.57 11.35 -4.66
C PHE A 175 -5.62 12.46 -5.13
N ILE A 176 -5.65 12.82 -6.42
CA ILE A 176 -4.88 13.96 -6.96
C ILE A 176 -5.30 15.26 -6.28
N VAL A 177 -6.59 15.50 -6.09
CA VAL A 177 -7.10 16.70 -5.39
C VAL A 177 -6.67 16.71 -3.93
N VAL A 178 -6.70 15.58 -3.23
CA VAL A 178 -6.23 15.48 -1.84
C VAL A 178 -4.72 15.71 -1.76
N CYS A 179 -3.92 15.12 -2.64
CA CYS A 179 -2.49 15.38 -2.72
C CYS A 179 -2.19 16.85 -3.02
N LEU A 180 -2.89 17.47 -3.97
CA LEU A 180 -2.78 18.89 -4.27
C LEU A 180 -3.11 19.75 -3.04
N CYS A 181 -4.21 19.44 -2.36
CA CYS A 181 -4.63 20.15 -1.16
C CYS A 181 -3.60 20.01 -0.03
N LEU A 182 -3.06 18.81 0.19
CA LEU A 182 -1.99 18.57 1.15
C LEU A 182 -0.68 19.28 0.79
N THR A 183 -0.30 19.33 -0.49
CA THR A 183 0.89 20.08 -0.92
C THR A 183 0.70 21.58 -0.75
N ILE A 184 -0.52 22.11 -0.97
CA ILE A 184 -0.85 23.52 -0.73
C ILE A 184 -0.81 23.81 0.76
N MET A 185 -1.40 22.96 1.61
CA MET A 185 -1.37 23.12 3.06
C MET A 185 0.05 23.04 3.61
N LEU A 186 0.85 22.08 3.16
CA LEU A 186 2.27 21.96 3.55
C LEU A 186 3.09 23.15 3.05
N GLY A 187 2.83 23.62 1.83
CA GLY A 187 3.47 24.82 1.27
C GLY A 187 3.10 26.09 2.04
N LEU A 188 1.85 26.24 2.46
CA LEU A 188 1.40 27.34 3.32
C LEU A 188 2.04 27.27 4.70
N THR A 189 2.13 26.08 5.31
CA THR A 189 2.84 25.93 6.58
C THR A 189 4.33 26.25 6.47
N ALA A 190 4.99 25.84 5.37
CA ALA A 190 6.40 26.14 5.12
C ALA A 190 6.63 27.65 4.89
N LEU A 191 5.71 28.32 4.20
CA LEU A 191 5.73 29.77 4.00
C LEU A 191 5.59 30.53 5.33
N MET A 192 4.65 30.09 6.19
CA MET A 192 4.44 30.69 7.52
C MET A 192 5.66 30.49 8.44
N THR A 193 6.40 29.39 8.31
CA THR A 193 7.65 29.17 9.08
C THR A 193 8.82 30.03 8.64
N ILE A 194 8.86 30.49 7.38
CA ILE A 194 9.93 31.38 6.88
C ILE A 194 9.67 32.84 7.29
N CYS A 195 8.40 33.22 7.48
CA CYS A 195 7.99 34.59 7.81
C CYS A 195 7.83 34.87 9.32
N ALA A 196 8.05 33.89 10.20
CA ALA A 196 7.87 34.06 11.64
C ALA A 196 9.16 34.55 12.32
N PRO A 197 9.12 35.61 13.15
CA PRO A 197 10.26 36.01 13.98
C PRO A 197 10.53 34.96 15.06
N ALA A 198 11.81 34.77 15.39
CA ALA A 198 12.27 33.80 16.39
C ALA A 198 11.89 34.24 17.81
N ASP A 199 10.71 33.83 18.29
CA ASP A 199 10.28 34.09 19.66
C ASP A 199 10.81 33.04 20.65
N SER A 200 11.21 33.55 21.81
CA SER A 200 12.04 32.98 22.88
C SER A 200 11.34 31.97 23.80
N HIS A 201 10.14 31.51 23.46
CA HIS A 201 9.39 30.53 24.27
C HIS A 201 9.20 29.17 23.61
N GLY A 202 9.89 28.88 22.50
CA GLY A 202 10.24 27.51 22.12
C GLY A 202 9.11 26.53 21.80
N TYR A 203 7.86 26.98 21.65
CA TYR A 203 6.78 26.12 21.19
C TYR A 203 6.66 26.21 19.68
N TRP A 204 7.42 25.34 19.02
CA TRP A 204 7.35 25.16 17.57
C TRP A 204 6.19 24.24 17.20
N MET A 205 5.72 24.38 15.95
CA MET A 205 4.85 23.43 15.24
C MET A 205 5.40 21.98 15.24
N SER A 206 6.66 21.80 15.66
CA SER A 206 7.22 20.49 16.02
C SER A 206 6.34 19.76 17.03
N ASN A 207 5.56 20.42 17.89
CA ASN A 207 4.71 19.75 18.89
C ASN A 207 3.50 19.00 18.33
N ILE A 208 3.04 19.27 17.11
CA ILE A 208 1.96 18.48 16.49
C ILE A 208 2.53 17.18 15.89
N ILE A 209 3.79 17.21 15.44
CA ILE A 209 4.52 16.05 14.91
C ILE A 209 5.26 15.27 16.03
N ALA A 210 5.63 15.96 17.12
CA ALA A 210 6.29 15.45 18.33
C ALA A 210 5.30 15.15 19.46
N TYR A 211 4.00 15.17 19.21
CA TYR A 211 2.99 14.66 20.15
C TYR A 211 3.27 13.22 20.63
N PRO A 212 3.92 12.30 19.87
CA PRO A 212 4.28 11.00 20.41
C PRO A 212 5.52 11.01 21.33
N ILE A 213 6.19 12.15 21.52
CA ILE A 213 7.46 12.26 22.28
C ILE A 213 7.24 12.82 23.70
N TYR A 214 6.08 13.41 24.00
CA TYR A 214 5.74 13.79 25.37
C TYR A 214 5.27 12.57 26.16
N ASN A 215 6.25 11.91 26.79
CA ASN A 215 6.11 10.96 27.88
C ASN A 215 5.35 11.60 29.05
N PHE A 216 4.03 11.63 28.98
CA PHE A 216 3.26 11.57 30.22
C PHE A 216 3.47 10.16 30.80
N PRO A 217 3.70 10.01 32.12
CA PRO A 217 3.76 8.69 32.72
C PRO A 217 2.38 8.04 32.57
N VAL A 218 2.21 7.24 31.53
CA VAL A 218 1.02 6.44 31.33
C VAL A 218 1.06 5.36 32.40
N SER A 219 -0.05 5.17 33.12
CA SER A 219 -0.12 4.06 34.08
C SER A 219 0.19 2.74 33.35
N PRO A 220 0.77 1.72 34.02
CA PRO A 220 1.05 0.43 33.38
C PRO A 220 -0.21 -0.21 32.77
N THR A 221 -1.39 0.11 33.32
CA THR A 221 -2.70 -0.23 32.74
C THR A 221 -3.00 0.51 31.45
N GLY A 222 -2.67 1.80 31.34
CA GLY A 222 -2.83 2.59 30.12
C GLY A 222 -1.86 2.15 29.02
N GLU A 223 -0.61 1.80 29.34
CA GLU A 223 0.33 1.24 28.36
C GLU A 223 -0.17 -0.10 27.81
N ALA A 224 -0.71 -0.96 28.68
CA ALA A 224 -1.30 -2.24 28.26
C ALA A 224 -2.51 -2.05 27.33
N ILE A 225 -3.38 -1.07 27.61
CA ILE A 225 -4.53 -0.73 26.74
C ILE A 225 -4.04 -0.19 25.39
N ILE A 226 -3.06 0.72 25.38
CA ILE A 226 -2.50 1.29 24.14
C ILE A 226 -1.82 0.18 23.32
N ALA A 227 -1.04 -0.69 23.95
CA ALA A 227 -0.43 -1.83 23.29
C ALA A 227 -1.49 -2.77 22.70
N PHE A 228 -2.53 -3.12 23.46
CA PHE A 228 -3.65 -3.92 22.96
C PHE A 228 -4.32 -3.26 21.75
N CYS A 229 -4.65 -1.98 21.82
CA CYS A 229 -5.25 -1.24 20.71
C CYS A 229 -4.34 -1.22 19.48
N ASN A 230 -3.04 -1.01 19.65
CA ASN A 230 -2.08 -0.98 18.54
C ASN A 230 -1.96 -2.34 17.84
N TYR A 231 -2.08 -3.46 18.56
CA TYR A 231 -2.04 -4.79 17.97
C TYR A 231 -3.41 -5.28 17.45
N ALA A 232 -4.51 -4.90 18.11
CA ALA A 232 -5.86 -5.36 17.76
C ALA A 232 -6.52 -4.51 16.66
N THR A 233 -6.26 -3.22 16.60
CA THR A 233 -6.89 -2.31 15.61
C THR A 233 -6.53 -2.67 14.17
N PRO A 234 -5.26 -2.96 13.81
CA PRO A 234 -4.91 -3.34 12.44
C PRO A 234 -5.64 -4.58 11.92
N PRO A 235 -5.68 -5.73 12.63
CA PRO A 235 -6.44 -6.90 12.17
C PRO A 235 -7.95 -6.65 12.17
N LEU A 236 -8.50 -5.93 13.15
CA LEU A 236 -9.93 -5.58 13.16
C LEU A 236 -10.33 -4.70 11.97
N PHE A 237 -9.49 -3.73 11.59
CA PHE A 237 -9.76 -2.87 10.45
C PHE A 237 -9.65 -3.61 9.11
N ILE A 238 -8.67 -4.51 8.98
CA ILE A 238 -8.55 -5.41 7.82
C ILE A 238 -9.81 -6.28 7.70
N ILE A 239 -10.25 -6.92 8.78
CA ILE A 239 -11.45 -7.76 8.78
C ILE A 239 -12.70 -6.91 8.49
N GLY A 240 -12.85 -5.75 9.12
CA GLY A 240 -13.99 -4.86 8.93
C GLY A 240 -14.12 -4.39 7.48
N THR A 241 -13.03 -3.95 6.87
CA THR A 241 -13.03 -3.52 5.46
C THR A 241 -13.34 -4.67 4.51
N TRP A 242 -12.92 -5.89 4.81
CA TRP A 242 -13.28 -7.08 4.02
C TRP A 242 -14.77 -7.40 4.11
N VAL A 243 -15.35 -7.32 5.30
CA VAL A 243 -16.79 -7.52 5.51
C VAL A 243 -17.58 -6.47 4.72
N SER A 244 -17.17 -5.19 4.78
CA SER A 244 -17.79 -4.11 4.00
C SER A 244 -17.72 -4.39 2.49
N VAL A 245 -16.55 -4.80 1.98
CA VAL A 245 -16.33 -5.13 0.57
C VAL A 245 -17.23 -6.29 0.11
N TYR A 246 -17.36 -7.34 0.91
CA TYR A 246 -18.24 -8.46 0.60
C TYR A 246 -19.70 -8.03 0.43
N PHE A 247 -20.23 -7.22 1.35
CA PHE A 247 -21.60 -6.73 1.27
C PHE A 247 -21.81 -5.81 0.07
N LEU A 248 -20.86 -4.93 -0.23
CA LEU A 248 -20.91 -4.06 -1.41
C LEU A 248 -20.87 -4.84 -2.73
N LEU A 249 -20.08 -5.91 -2.79
CA LEU A 249 -20.05 -6.84 -3.93
C LEU A 249 -21.38 -7.60 -4.08
N LYS A 250 -22.00 -7.98 -2.97
CA LYS A 250 -23.30 -8.67 -2.95
C LYS A 250 -24.43 -7.74 -3.41
N GLU A 251 -24.44 -6.49 -2.97
CA GLU A 251 -25.44 -5.50 -3.37
C GLU A 251 -25.41 -5.24 -4.88
N LYS A 252 -24.22 -5.13 -5.48
CA LYS A 252 -24.07 -4.92 -6.93
C LYS A 252 -24.49 -6.11 -7.82
N GLN A 253 -24.81 -7.26 -7.22
CA GLN A 253 -25.29 -8.44 -7.94
C GLN A 253 -26.81 -8.56 -7.95
N LEU A 254 -27.50 -7.82 -7.08
CA LEU A 254 -28.95 -7.71 -7.01
C LEU A 254 -29.43 -6.65 -8.02
#